data_AF-A0A2N0SE84-F1
#
_entry.id   AF-A0A2N0SE84-F1
#
_cell.length_a   1.000
_cell.length_b   1.000
_cell.length_c   1.000
_cell.angle_alpha   90.00
_cell.angle_beta   90.00
_cell.angle_gamma   90.00
#
_symmetry.space_group_name_H-M   'P 1'
#
loop_
_entity.id
_entity.type
_entity.pdbx_description
1 polymer ?
#
loop_
_entity_poly.entity_id
_entity_poly.type
_entity_poly.pdbx_seq_one_letter_code
_entity_poly.pdbx_strand_id
1 'polypeptide(L)'
;MDVSKYDGNIHPNEWINDIKRYFKLKNTKISDRLSIAISLVDPIISLPSEIGSLDKLCNVLEEDISFTVFKNTNERMLQSL
;
A
#
# COMPACT_ATOMS: atom_id res chain seq x y z
N MET A 1 -17.44 -2.93 -3.38
CA MET A 1 -16.02 -3.15 -3.64
C MET A 1 -15.34 -3.25 -2.31
N ASP A 2 -14.83 -4.44 -2.01
CA ASP A 2 -13.87 -4.62 -0.93
C ASP A 2 -12.49 -4.26 -1.46
N VAL A 3 -11.68 -3.61 -0.64
CA VAL A 3 -10.28 -3.30 -0.96
C VAL A 3 -9.41 -4.37 -0.33
N SER A 4 -8.48 -4.90 -1.11
CA SER A 4 -7.53 -5.90 -0.63
C SER A 4 -6.54 -5.26 0.36
N LYS A 5 -6.03 -6.08 1.28
CA LYS A 5 -4.89 -5.68 2.12
C LYS A 5 -3.66 -5.44 1.27
N TYR A 6 -2.75 -4.60 1.74
CA TYR A 6 -1.42 -4.47 1.16
C TYR A 6 -0.51 -5.56 1.73
N ASP A 7 -0.03 -6.46 0.88
CA ASP A 7 0.81 -7.60 1.25
C ASP A 7 2.19 -7.57 0.55
N GLY A 8 2.52 -6.46 -0.13
CA GLY A 8 3.76 -6.31 -0.89
C GLY A 8 3.71 -6.82 -2.34
N ASN A 9 2.61 -7.45 -2.78
CA ASN A 9 2.48 -8.03 -4.14
C ASN A 9 1.78 -7.10 -5.16
N ILE A 10 1.71 -5.82 -4.86
CA ILE A 10 1.16 -4.77 -5.72
C ILE A 10 2.03 -3.51 -5.56
N HIS A 11 2.11 -2.67 -6.59
CA HIS A 11 2.81 -1.41 -6.47
C HIS A 11 2.14 -0.51 -5.42
N PRO A 12 2.86 0.05 -4.43
CA PRO A 12 2.30 0.91 -3.39
C PRO A 12 1.40 2.02 -3.92
N ASN A 13 1.86 2.76 -4.94
CA ASN A 13 1.05 3.81 -5.58
C ASN A 13 -0.28 3.28 -6.18
N GLU A 14 -0.29 2.10 -6.80
CA GLU A 14 -1.53 1.49 -7.32
C GLU A 14 -2.49 1.15 -6.18
N TRP A 15 -1.97 0.51 -5.13
CA TRP A 15 -2.78 0.20 -3.95
C TRP A 15 -3.32 1.45 -3.24
N ILE A 16 -2.52 2.50 -3.09
CA ILE A 16 -2.97 3.79 -2.53
C ILE A 16 -4.06 4.42 -3.39
N ASN A 17 -4.00 4.30 -4.71
CA ASN A 17 -5.05 4.79 -5.60
C ASN A 17 -6.36 4.01 -5.44
N ASP A 18 -6.29 2.68 -5.30
CA ASP A 18 -7.45 1.84 -4.99
C ASP A 18 -8.07 2.19 -3.63
N ILE A 19 -7.24 2.42 -2.62
CA ILE A 19 -7.65 2.88 -1.29
C ILE A 19 -8.34 4.25 -1.37
N LYS A 20 -7.77 5.22 -2.11
CA LYS A 20 -8.37 6.55 -2.33
C LYS A 20 -9.73 6.42 -3.01
N ARG A 21 -9.87 5.54 -4.01
CA ARG A 21 -11.14 5.25 -4.68
C ARG A 21 -12.15 4.62 -3.73
N TYR A 22 -11.73 3.65 -2.92
CA TYR A 22 -12.56 3.02 -1.89
C TYR A 22 -13.12 4.06 -0.91
N PHE A 23 -12.27 4.94 -0.38
CA PHE A 23 -12.70 6.01 0.54
C PHE A 23 -13.70 6.98 -0.09
N LYS A 24 -13.54 7.31 -1.38
CA LYS A 24 -14.50 8.13 -2.12
C LYS A 24 -15.86 7.43 -2.24
N LEU A 25 -15.87 6.14 -2.57
CA LEU A 25 -17.10 5.35 -2.71
C LEU A 25 -17.83 5.14 -1.38
N LYS A 26 -17.09 4.98 -0.28
CA LYS A 26 -17.64 4.78 1.07
C LYS A 26 -17.92 6.08 1.83
N ASN A 27 -17.66 7.23 1.22
CA ASN A 27 -17.76 8.53 1.85
C ASN A 27 -17.00 8.61 3.20
N THR A 28 -15.82 7.99 3.24
CA THR A 28 -15.00 7.91 4.46
C THR A 28 -14.49 9.29 4.84
N LYS A 29 -14.65 9.66 6.12
CA LYS A 29 -14.15 10.91 6.70
C LYS A 29 -12.65 11.01 6.53
N ILE A 30 -12.16 12.18 6.13
CA ILE A 30 -10.74 12.42 5.85
C ILE A 30 -9.87 12.09 7.08
N SER A 31 -10.35 12.39 8.29
CA SER A 31 -9.68 12.09 9.56
C SER A 31 -9.38 10.60 9.77
N ASP A 32 -10.22 9.72 9.22
CA ASP A 32 -10.17 8.28 9.50
C ASP A 32 -9.42 7.53 8.40
N ARG A 33 -9.15 8.18 7.25
CA ARG A 33 -8.58 7.52 6.07
C ARG A 33 -7.20 6.93 6.34
N LEU A 34 -6.36 7.66 7.06
CA LEU A 34 -5.00 7.20 7.32
C LEU A 34 -4.99 5.99 8.26
N SER A 35 -5.74 6.04 9.36
CA SER A 35 -5.81 4.92 10.31
C SER A 35 -6.44 3.68 9.67
N ILE A 36 -7.44 3.84 8.80
CA ILE A 36 -8.02 2.73 8.03
C ILE A 36 -7.01 2.19 7.02
N ALA A 37 -6.26 3.04 6.31
CA ALA A 37 -5.24 2.55 5.38
C ALA A 37 -4.14 1.75 6.10
N ILE A 38 -3.68 2.24 7.25
CA ILE A 38 -2.69 1.54 8.08
C ILE A 38 -3.21 0.17 8.54
N SER A 39 -4.49 0.06 8.93
CA SER A 39 -5.07 -1.22 9.36
C SER A 39 -5.29 -2.23 8.23
N LEU A 40 -5.18 -1.78 6.97
CA LEU A 40 -5.25 -2.62 5.78
C LEU A 40 -3.87 -3.08 5.30
N VAL A 41 -2.78 -2.66 5.93
CA VAL A 41 -1.44 -3.20 5.66
C VAL A 41 -1.29 -4.55 6.37
N ASP A 42 -0.70 -5.53 5.69
CA ASP A 42 -0.40 -6.83 6.30
C ASP A 42 0.55 -6.64 7.51
N PRO A 43 0.23 -7.20 8.68
CA PRO A 43 1.06 -7.06 9.89
C PRO A 43 2.50 -7.56 9.75
N ILE A 44 2.82 -8.37 8.75
CA ILE A 44 4.20 -8.79 8.45
C ILE A 44 5.05 -7.59 8.01
N ILE A 45 4.43 -6.56 7.41
CA ILE A 45 5.09 -5.34 6.96
C ILE A 45 5.21 -4.38 8.16
N SER A 46 6.44 -4.14 8.58
CA SER A 46 6.73 -3.29 9.73
C SER A 46 6.59 -1.81 9.36
N LEU A 47 5.60 -1.14 9.93
CA LEU A 47 5.42 0.30 9.77
C LEU A 47 6.09 1.08 10.91
N PRO A 48 6.67 2.27 10.64
CA PRO A 48 7.15 3.16 11.69
C PRO A 48 6.00 3.66 12.57
N SER A 49 6.32 4.07 13.79
CA SER A 49 5.32 4.48 14.80
C SER A 49 4.54 5.73 14.43
N GLU A 50 5.10 6.61 13.59
CA GLU A 50 4.45 7.85 13.15
C GLU A 50 4.39 7.94 11.62
N ILE A 51 3.19 7.81 11.08
CA ILE A 51 2.88 8.08 9.68
C ILE A 51 1.82 9.19 9.67
N GLY A 52 2.12 10.29 8.99
CA GLY A 52 1.27 11.49 9.00
C GLY A 52 0.37 11.68 7.79
N SER A 53 0.52 10.88 6.73
CA SER A 53 -0.28 10.99 5.51
C SER A 53 -0.26 9.71 4.69
N LEU A 54 -1.22 9.58 3.75
CA LEU A 54 -1.24 8.47 2.80
C LEU A 54 -0.02 8.48 1.86
N ASP A 55 0.52 9.66 1.54
CA ASP A 55 1.73 9.75 0.70
C ASP A 55 2.97 9.30 1.48
N LYS A 56 3.07 9.64 2.77
CA LYS A 56 4.12 9.09 3.66
C LYS A 56 3.98 7.57 3.82
N LEU A 57 2.75 7.05 3.93
CA LEU A 57 2.50 5.61 3.93
C LEU A 57 3.00 4.98 2.63
N CYS A 58 2.70 5.58 1.47
CA CYS A 58 3.16 5.10 0.17
C CYS A 58 4.69 4.97 0.12
N ASN A 59 5.41 6.03 0.52
CA ASN A 59 6.88 6.02 0.53
C ASN A 59 7.44 4.92 1.45
N VAL A 60 6.86 4.75 2.64
CA VAL A 60 7.26 3.67 3.56
C VAL A 60 7.08 2.29 2.91
N LEU A 61 5.95 2.07 2.21
CA LEU A 61 5.70 0.80 1.52
C LEU A 61 6.61 0.60 0.30
N GLU A 62 7.04 1.67 -0.38
CA GLU A 62 8.02 1.61 -1.47
C GLU A 62 9.44 1.25 -0.98
N GLU A 63 9.77 1.61 0.26
CA GLU A 63 11.06 1.28 0.89
C GLU A 63 11.05 -0.11 1.56
N ASP A 64 9.90 -0.76 1.69
CA ASP A 64 9.78 -2.08 2.34
C ASP A 64 10.42 -3.21 1.52
N ILE A 65 10.99 -4.20 2.23
CA ILE A 65 11.64 -5.36 1.62
C ILE A 65 10.67 -6.19 0.78
N SER A 66 9.40 -6.30 1.17
CA SER A 66 8.39 -7.10 0.47
C SER A 66 8.15 -6.55 -0.93
N PHE A 67 8.01 -5.23 -1.04
CA PHE A 67 7.87 -4.57 -2.34
C PHE A 67 9.14 -4.69 -3.18
N THR A 68 10.32 -4.56 -2.58
CA THR A 68 11.60 -4.74 -3.27
C THR A 68 11.70 -6.14 -3.89
N VAL A 69 11.30 -7.19 -3.16
CA VAL A 69 11.26 -8.57 -3.66
C VAL A 69 10.27 -8.73 -4.81
N PHE A 70 9.05 -8.19 -4.66
CA PHE A 70 8.04 -8.17 -5.73
C PHE A 70 8.58 -7.51 -7.00
N LYS A 71 9.15 -6.30 -6.88
CA LYS A 71 9.72 -5.55 -8.00
C LYS A 71 10.82 -6.34 -8.72
N ASN A 72 11.81 -6.84 -7.98
CA ASN A 72 12.92 -7.61 -8.55
C ASN A 72 12.44 -8.90 -9.24
N THR A 73 11.41 -9.54 -8.70
CA THR A 73 10.82 -10.75 -9.30
C THR A 73 10.17 -10.43 -10.65
N ASN A 74 9.37 -9.36 -10.72
CA ASN A 74 8.75 -8.91 -11.96
C ASN A 74 9.79 -8.47 -12.99
N GLU A 75 10.84 -7.75 -12.59
CA GLU A 75 11.93 -7.35 -13.49
C GLU A 75 12.63 -8.57 -14.12
N ARG A 76 12.92 -9.61 -13.35
CA ARG A 76 13.50 -10.86 -13.87
C ARG A 76 12.56 -11.60 -14.82
N MET A 77 11.26 -11.63 -14.51
CA MET A 77 10.26 -12.24 -15.39
C MET A 77 10.18 -11.49 -16.73
N LEU A 78 10.19 -10.16 -16.71
CA LEU A 78 10.18 -9.33 -17.92
C LEU A 78 11.44 -9.50 -18.78
N GLN A 79 12.62 -9.69 -18.16
CA GLN A 79 13.86 -9.98 -18.89
C GLN A 79 13.89 -11.37 -19.54
N SER A 80 13.02 -12.28 -19.07
CA SER A 80 12.93 -13.66 -19.55
C SER A 80 11.85 -13.85 -20.62
N LEU A 81 11.20 -12.77 -21.06
CA LEU A 81 10.12 -12.75 -22.06
C LEU A 81 10.64 -12.35 -23.44
#